data_AF-A0A1Q3FVP4-F1
#
_entry.id   AF-A0A1Q3FVP4-F1
#
_cell.length_a   1.000
_cell.length_b   1.000
_cell.length_c   1.000
_cell.angle_alpha   90.00
_cell.angle_beta   90.00
_cell.angle_gamma   90.00
#
_symmetry.space_group_name_H-M   'P 1'
#
loop_
_entity.id
_entity.type
_entity.pdbx_description
1 polymer ?
#
loop_
_entity_poly.entity_id
_entity_poly.type
_entity_poly.pdbx_seq_one_letter_code
_entity_poly.pdbx_strand_id
1 'polypeptide(L)'
;MSLVPVPVCSGCGQVAAVSISCSTCCLLCCGTCFGLTSSDFGGEARLLSLLTIRVCSKCSRPPPPKSCTQDLVATPASVSEQVSAAPELVPEQTPAPAAAAADEAFPVMDKQGEAEKVQEDQVRVPEPVMVKRERCWIHGKDLKLFCLQCDECICGECFLDGGGHMRHQIDFVEAVYKEKRAETERKLAALDEKVKNLKQDVVQVEKNLEIVEGAERAVLEEIDAVCVQAKEGIAALTGQRKRVLKIQAELPAKKQKLNEVLAQMVDKLPPEEFFKQQPQVEKQCDEISQCIPVSNFQPVEFEDIGCDLVPAYEMQTCTLINFDRVCFGWPKNFTTDSGVLWNVFLHRKGDDLFIKVFTSNETAVKFPYKVLVVIPHNDLQKTIQKKFDVCGEPQEVVIASYAALFKEGFVSPSNELVIKVGVRPANIVTESRFLKQQYQAVKERLTTLEKQQNTMEKQMQSKFCIMHFNAFVSKTPKKTQEAQHSAALIDRADRHWVLRVYPFESSLSDTNLKVFVVLRKGSRTKCRYFIELIHDNPQLSVLQTTESLFESIDAGYGWHCFVDRKKLLGDAGFYPNGILRFRFGVQPIEK
;
A
#
# COMPACT_ATOMS: atom_id res chain seq x y z
N MET A 1 -62.13 -52.55 -13.14
CA MET A 1 -61.99 -51.69 -11.94
C MET A 1 -60.50 -51.45 -11.75
N SER A 2 -60.03 -50.21 -11.85
CA SER A 2 -58.61 -49.87 -11.71
C SER A 2 -58.48 -48.74 -10.69
N LEU A 3 -57.54 -48.92 -9.76
CA LEU A 3 -57.35 -48.16 -8.53
C LEU A 3 -57.15 -46.66 -8.78
N VAL A 4 -57.83 -45.84 -7.96
CA VAL A 4 -57.90 -44.37 -8.07
C VAL A 4 -56.97 -43.74 -7.05
N PRO A 5 -55.94 -42.97 -7.44
CA PRO A 5 -55.17 -42.15 -6.49
C PRO A 5 -55.98 -40.90 -6.11
N VAL A 6 -55.91 -40.51 -4.84
CA VAL A 6 -56.74 -39.44 -4.23
C VAL A 6 -55.80 -38.35 -3.68
N PRO A 7 -56.11 -37.04 -3.76
CA PRO A 7 -55.14 -35.97 -3.46
C PRO A 7 -54.66 -36.02 -2.01
N VAL A 8 -53.36 -36.18 -1.77
CA VAL A 8 -52.76 -36.15 -0.42
C VAL A 8 -52.22 -34.75 -0.12
N CYS A 9 -52.68 -34.16 0.98
CA CYS A 9 -52.26 -32.83 1.40
C CYS A 9 -50.79 -32.82 1.88
N SER A 10 -49.95 -31.94 1.35
CA SER A 10 -48.54 -31.71 1.77
C SER A 10 -48.40 -31.12 3.19
N GLY A 11 -49.50 -30.68 3.79
CA GLY A 11 -49.57 -30.20 5.18
C GLY A 11 -49.81 -31.34 6.18
N CYS A 12 -50.90 -32.10 6.00
CA CYS A 12 -51.34 -33.13 6.96
C CYS A 12 -51.14 -34.57 6.49
N GLY A 13 -50.68 -34.80 5.25
CA GLY A 13 -50.47 -36.14 4.70
C GLY A 13 -51.77 -36.94 4.49
N GLN A 14 -52.94 -36.30 4.62
CA GLN A 14 -54.24 -36.95 4.47
C GLN A 14 -54.83 -36.74 3.08
N VAL A 15 -55.63 -37.71 2.67
CA VAL A 15 -56.41 -37.68 1.45
C VAL A 15 -57.54 -36.65 1.57
N ALA A 16 -57.67 -35.74 0.60
CA ALA A 16 -58.66 -34.67 0.60
C ALA A 16 -59.52 -34.68 -0.67
N ALA A 17 -60.83 -34.49 -0.52
CA ALA A 17 -61.77 -34.37 -1.64
C ALA A 17 -61.56 -33.07 -2.45
N VAL A 18 -60.99 -32.03 -1.83
CA VAL A 18 -60.66 -30.75 -2.45
C VAL A 18 -59.21 -30.38 -2.06
N SER A 19 -58.36 -30.20 -3.07
CA SER A 19 -56.94 -29.83 -2.92
C SER A 19 -56.65 -28.50 -3.63
N ILE A 20 -55.89 -27.63 -2.95
CA ILE A 20 -55.54 -26.27 -3.41
C ILE A 20 -54.02 -26.18 -3.53
N SER A 21 -53.52 -25.76 -4.69
CA SER A 21 -52.10 -25.51 -4.91
C SER A 21 -51.68 -24.12 -4.42
N CYS A 22 -50.59 -24.05 -3.67
CA CYS A 22 -49.99 -22.77 -3.28
C CYS A 22 -49.26 -22.12 -4.46
N SER A 23 -49.56 -20.86 -4.78
CA SER A 23 -48.88 -20.07 -5.82
C SER A 23 -47.40 -19.78 -5.51
N THR A 24 -47.00 -19.81 -4.23
CA THR A 24 -45.62 -19.51 -3.79
C THR A 24 -44.70 -20.75 -3.73
N CYS A 25 -45.15 -21.86 -3.13
CA CYS A 25 -44.34 -23.08 -2.99
C CYS A 25 -44.80 -24.25 -3.86
N CYS A 26 -45.84 -24.07 -4.68
CA CYS A 26 -46.40 -25.08 -5.59
C CYS A 26 -46.91 -26.38 -4.92
N LEU A 27 -46.98 -26.45 -3.59
CA LEU A 27 -47.48 -27.60 -2.84
C LEU A 27 -49.02 -27.67 -2.81
N LEU A 28 -49.57 -28.88 -2.81
CA LEU A 28 -51.01 -29.16 -2.72
C LEU A 28 -51.45 -29.30 -1.26
N CYS A 29 -52.41 -28.50 -0.80
CA CYS A 29 -52.96 -28.59 0.55
C CYS A 29 -54.48 -28.81 0.55
N CYS A 30 -55.01 -29.52 1.55
CA CYS A 30 -56.45 -29.54 1.78
C CYS A 30 -56.94 -28.16 2.24
N GLY A 31 -58.24 -27.87 2.09
CA GLY A 31 -58.82 -26.57 2.48
C GLY A 31 -58.43 -26.13 3.90
N THR A 32 -58.43 -27.05 4.85
CA THR A 32 -58.06 -26.78 6.25
C THR A 32 -56.59 -26.41 6.41
N CYS A 33 -55.67 -27.15 5.77
CA CYS A 33 -54.24 -26.81 5.78
C CYS A 33 -53.93 -25.55 4.95
N PHE A 34 -54.77 -25.23 3.98
CA PHE A 34 -54.68 -23.99 3.21
C PHE A 34 -55.19 -22.78 4.02
N GLY A 35 -56.04 -23.00 5.04
CA GLY A 35 -56.58 -21.96 5.92
C GLY A 35 -58.05 -21.59 5.68
N LEU A 36 -58.80 -22.39 4.91
CA LEU A 36 -60.23 -22.18 4.65
C LEU A 36 -61.09 -22.77 5.77
N THR A 37 -62.12 -22.05 6.19
CA THR A 37 -63.09 -22.51 7.21
C THR A 37 -64.42 -22.92 6.56
N SER A 38 -65.24 -23.70 7.29
CA SER A 38 -66.51 -24.26 6.78
C SER A 38 -67.56 -23.20 6.38
N SER A 39 -67.35 -21.92 6.71
CA SER A 39 -68.18 -20.79 6.27
C SER A 39 -67.93 -20.37 4.82
N ASP A 40 -66.80 -20.74 4.23
CA ASP A 40 -66.42 -20.33 2.86
C ASP A 40 -67.09 -21.16 1.76
N PHE A 41 -67.80 -22.24 2.14
CA PHE A 41 -68.45 -23.19 1.22
C PHE A 41 -70.00 -23.19 1.31
N GLY A 42 -70.60 -22.26 2.05
CA GLY A 42 -72.04 -22.23 2.30
C GLY A 42 -72.84 -21.36 1.33
N GLY A 43 -73.68 -22.00 0.50
CA GLY A 43 -74.90 -21.45 -0.12
C GLY A 43 -74.70 -20.28 -1.10
N GLU A 44 -74.88 -20.54 -2.40
CA GLU A 44 -74.56 -19.67 -3.55
C GLU A 44 -73.05 -19.58 -3.82
N ALA A 45 -72.61 -20.37 -4.81
CA ALA A 45 -71.23 -20.43 -5.28
C ALA A 45 -70.76 -19.06 -5.80
N ARG A 46 -70.21 -18.23 -4.90
CA ARG A 46 -69.42 -17.06 -5.28
C ARG A 46 -68.17 -17.54 -6.01
N LEU A 47 -68.04 -17.03 -7.23
CA LEU A 47 -66.92 -17.18 -8.15
C LEU A 47 -65.55 -17.15 -7.44
N LEU A 48 -64.93 -18.30 -7.25
CA LEU A 48 -63.50 -18.39 -6.93
C LEU A 48 -62.71 -18.37 -8.23
N SER A 49 -62.50 -17.16 -8.76
CA SER A 49 -61.68 -16.90 -9.95
C SER A 49 -60.31 -17.59 -9.86
N LEU A 50 -59.91 -18.25 -10.96
CA LEU A 50 -58.59 -18.86 -11.16
C LEU A 50 -57.46 -17.81 -11.22
N LEU A 51 -57.79 -16.51 -11.24
CA LEU A 51 -56.85 -15.37 -11.27
C LEU A 51 -56.41 -14.87 -9.88
N THR A 52 -56.81 -15.53 -8.79
CA THR A 52 -56.42 -15.12 -7.43
C THR A 52 -55.13 -15.81 -6.98
N ILE A 53 -54.10 -15.03 -6.61
CA ILE A 53 -52.87 -15.55 -5.98
C ILE A 53 -53.26 -16.25 -4.67
N ARG A 54 -52.98 -17.55 -4.55
CA ARG A 54 -53.35 -18.35 -3.37
C ARG A 54 -52.08 -18.78 -2.64
N VAL A 55 -51.81 -18.21 -1.47
CA VAL A 55 -50.63 -18.53 -0.65
C VAL A 55 -51.04 -19.43 0.51
N CYS A 56 -50.38 -20.58 0.67
CA CYS A 56 -50.70 -21.49 1.78
C CYS A 56 -50.27 -20.91 3.13
N SER A 57 -50.89 -21.37 4.19
CA SER A 57 -50.60 -20.98 5.58
C SER A 57 -49.13 -21.09 6.01
N LYS A 58 -48.30 -21.88 5.31
CA LYS A 58 -46.84 -21.94 5.52
C LYS A 58 -46.10 -20.78 4.85
N CYS A 59 -46.47 -20.40 3.63
CA CYS A 59 -45.86 -19.32 2.87
C CYS A 59 -46.38 -17.92 3.25
N SER A 60 -47.54 -17.86 3.92
CA SER A 60 -48.12 -16.61 4.42
C SER A 60 -47.56 -16.18 5.79
N ARG A 61 -46.71 -17.00 6.43
CA ARG A 61 -46.05 -16.61 7.68
C ARG A 61 -44.86 -15.68 7.37
N PRO A 62 -44.76 -14.49 7.99
CA PRO A 62 -43.52 -13.72 7.94
C PRO A 62 -42.39 -14.56 8.54
N PRO A 63 -41.14 -14.43 8.06
CA PRO A 63 -40.01 -15.09 8.70
C PRO A 63 -39.97 -14.68 10.18
N PRO A 64 -39.57 -15.58 11.09
CA PRO A 64 -39.38 -15.20 12.49
C PRO A 64 -38.45 -13.98 12.54
N PRO A 65 -38.69 -13.02 13.45
CA PRO A 65 -37.81 -11.87 13.58
C PRO A 65 -36.40 -12.39 13.82
N LYS A 66 -35.49 -12.09 12.89
CA LYS A 66 -34.06 -12.29 13.11
C LYS A 66 -33.71 -11.43 14.33
N SER A 67 -33.37 -12.08 15.44
CA SER A 67 -32.64 -11.44 16.52
C SER A 67 -31.35 -10.90 15.91
N CYS A 68 -31.28 -9.59 15.80
CA CYS A 68 -30.15 -8.86 15.26
C CYS A 68 -29.02 -8.91 16.30
N THR A 69 -28.09 -9.84 16.15
CA THR A 69 -26.70 -9.62 16.55
C THR A 69 -26.02 -8.90 15.39
N GLN A 70 -25.74 -7.61 15.61
CA GLN A 70 -25.02 -6.76 14.68
C GLN A 70 -23.53 -7.09 14.74
N ASP A 71 -23.04 -7.77 13.71
CA ASP A 71 -21.63 -7.69 13.32
C ASP A 71 -21.57 -7.02 11.94
N LEU A 72 -20.99 -5.82 11.93
CA LEU A 72 -20.61 -5.06 10.75
C LEU A 72 -19.17 -5.42 10.40
N VAL A 73 -18.90 -5.95 9.21
CA VAL A 73 -17.75 -5.50 8.39
C VAL A 73 -18.03 -5.71 6.89
N ALA A 74 -18.07 -4.57 6.21
CA ALA A 74 -17.56 -4.21 4.87
C ALA A 74 -17.59 -5.18 3.69
N THR A 75 -18.06 -4.64 2.56
CA THR A 75 -17.42 -4.80 1.24
C THR A 75 -17.53 -3.49 0.44
N PRO A 76 -16.66 -3.28 -0.58
CA PRO A 76 -16.24 -1.96 -1.06
C PRO A 76 -17.04 -1.45 -2.27
N ALA A 77 -17.01 -0.14 -2.52
CA ALA A 77 -16.46 0.47 -3.76
C ALA A 77 -16.89 1.96 -3.97
N SER A 78 -15.87 2.80 -4.18
CA SER A 78 -15.75 3.97 -5.08
C SER A 78 -16.80 5.11 -5.16
N VAL A 79 -16.32 6.31 -4.77
CA VAL A 79 -16.34 7.63 -5.45
C VAL A 79 -17.68 8.32 -5.77
N SER A 80 -18.03 9.40 -5.06
CA SER A 80 -17.93 10.82 -5.54
C SER A 80 -18.55 11.85 -4.56
N GLU A 81 -17.76 12.90 -4.29
CA GLU A 81 -18.06 14.33 -4.06
C GLU A 81 -19.13 14.86 -3.04
N GLN A 82 -18.58 15.49 -1.98
CA GLN A 82 -18.71 16.91 -1.59
C GLN A 82 -19.83 17.45 -0.64
N VAL A 83 -19.32 18.08 0.44
CA VAL A 83 -19.73 19.35 1.12
C VAL A 83 -20.39 19.30 2.52
N SER A 84 -19.57 19.72 3.50
CA SER A 84 -19.82 20.62 4.66
C SER A 84 -20.39 20.15 6.01
N ALA A 85 -19.75 20.77 7.03
CA ALA A 85 -20.25 21.25 8.32
C ALA A 85 -20.10 20.35 9.57
N ALA A 86 -19.29 20.86 10.51
CA ALA A 86 -19.16 20.48 11.93
C ALA A 86 -20.42 20.93 12.74
N PRO A 87 -20.62 20.50 14.01
CA PRO A 87 -19.83 21.02 15.14
C PRO A 87 -19.59 20.10 16.37
N GLU A 88 -18.55 20.46 17.14
CA GLU A 88 -18.37 20.57 18.61
C GLU A 88 -18.82 19.52 19.68
N LEU A 89 -17.80 19.06 20.43
CA LEU A 89 -17.52 19.13 21.89
C LEU A 89 -18.19 18.21 22.99
N VAL A 90 -17.38 17.27 23.54
CA VAL A 90 -16.87 17.04 24.96
C VAL A 90 -17.89 16.89 26.15
N PRO A 91 -17.57 16.32 27.37
CA PRO A 91 -16.84 15.10 27.86
C PRO A 91 -17.63 14.27 28.94
N GLU A 92 -17.08 13.16 29.47
CA GLU A 92 -16.93 12.83 30.94
C GLU A 92 -16.42 11.39 31.15
N GLN A 93 -15.21 11.18 31.73
CA GLN A 93 -14.89 10.90 33.14
C GLN A 93 -15.09 9.44 33.63
N THR A 94 -13.98 8.83 34.05
CA THR A 94 -13.88 7.67 34.97
C THR A 94 -13.40 8.14 36.34
N PRO A 95 -13.64 7.37 37.44
CA PRO A 95 -12.53 6.57 38.01
C PRO A 95 -12.93 5.18 38.57
N ALA A 96 -11.88 4.36 38.79
CA ALA A 96 -11.81 2.96 39.28
C ALA A 96 -12.09 2.84 40.82
N PRO A 97 -11.92 1.70 41.57
CA PRO A 97 -10.89 0.64 41.45
C PRO A 97 -11.30 -0.83 41.77
N ALA A 98 -10.29 -1.70 41.68
CA ALA A 98 -10.28 -3.16 41.70
C ALA A 98 -10.29 -3.84 43.09
N ALA A 99 -10.61 -5.15 43.12
CA ALA A 99 -9.90 -6.17 43.92
C ALA A 99 -10.34 -7.60 43.55
N ALA A 100 -9.33 -8.49 43.46
CA ALA A 100 -9.30 -9.91 43.88
C ALA A 100 -8.76 -10.88 42.81
N ALA A 101 -7.68 -11.56 43.20
CA ALA A 101 -6.91 -12.56 42.48
C ALA A 101 -7.44 -13.97 42.72
N ALA A 102 -7.20 -14.90 41.77
CA ALA A 102 -6.90 -16.31 42.04
C ALA A 102 -6.35 -17.01 40.77
N ASP A 103 -5.36 -17.86 41.01
CA ASP A 103 -4.74 -18.85 40.11
C ASP A 103 -5.73 -19.77 39.39
N GLU A 104 -5.32 -20.34 38.25
CA GLU A 104 -5.25 -21.79 37.98
C GLU A 104 -4.96 -22.07 36.49
N ALA A 105 -4.42 -23.26 36.24
CA ALA A 105 -3.70 -23.67 35.04
C ALA A 105 -4.53 -23.92 33.76
N PHE A 106 -3.79 -23.92 32.64
CA PHE A 106 -4.11 -24.22 31.21
C PHE A 106 -5.30 -25.15 30.91
N PRO A 107 -5.98 -24.92 29.77
CA PRO A 107 -5.76 -25.85 28.65
C PRO A 107 -5.77 -25.23 27.25
N VAL A 108 -5.10 -25.97 26.35
CA VAL A 108 -5.09 -25.89 24.89
C VAL A 108 -6.50 -25.82 24.32
N MET A 109 -6.80 -24.85 23.47
CA MET A 109 -8.03 -24.81 22.68
C MET A 109 -7.81 -25.47 21.32
N ASP A 110 -8.16 -26.76 21.24
CA ASP A 110 -8.63 -27.37 20.00
C ASP A 110 -9.92 -26.63 19.57
N LYS A 111 -9.84 -25.85 18.48
CA LYS A 111 -11.05 -25.37 17.81
C LYS A 111 -11.46 -26.40 16.76
N GLN A 112 -12.21 -27.39 17.21
CA GLN A 112 -13.07 -28.17 16.31
C GLN A 112 -14.10 -27.21 15.72
N GLY A 113 -14.07 -27.04 14.40
CA GLY A 113 -15.07 -26.28 13.66
C GLY A 113 -16.44 -26.87 13.91
N GLU A 114 -17.36 -26.06 14.43
CA GLU A 114 -18.78 -26.34 14.38
C GLU A 114 -19.19 -26.29 12.90
N ALA A 115 -19.31 -27.48 12.30
CA ALA A 115 -20.03 -27.64 11.05
C ALA A 115 -21.50 -27.26 11.31
N GLU A 116 -21.85 -26.02 10.97
CA GLU A 116 -23.23 -25.57 10.86
C GLU A 116 -23.92 -26.53 9.87
N LYS A 117 -24.74 -27.44 10.41
CA LYS A 117 -25.58 -28.32 9.59
C LYS A 117 -26.57 -27.45 8.83
N VAL A 118 -26.20 -27.09 7.60
CA VAL A 118 -27.15 -26.59 6.61
C VAL A 118 -28.23 -27.65 6.47
N GLN A 119 -29.42 -27.31 6.94
CA GLN A 119 -30.60 -28.15 6.83
C GLN A 119 -30.91 -28.26 5.33
N GLU A 120 -30.65 -29.42 4.73
CA GLU A 120 -31.02 -29.71 3.35
C GLU A 120 -32.53 -29.49 3.19
N ASP A 121 -32.88 -28.37 2.55
CA ASP A 121 -34.25 -28.05 2.18
C ASP A 121 -34.64 -29.02 1.06
N GLN A 122 -35.16 -30.19 1.45
CA GLN A 122 -35.59 -31.22 0.51
C GLN A 122 -36.75 -30.66 -0.33
N VAL A 123 -36.43 -30.20 -1.54
CA VAL A 123 -37.42 -29.92 -2.58
C VAL A 123 -38.13 -31.23 -2.91
N ARG A 124 -39.28 -31.48 -2.27
CA ARG A 124 -40.16 -32.61 -2.61
C ARG A 124 -40.78 -32.35 -3.98
N VAL A 125 -40.36 -33.13 -4.96
CA VAL A 125 -40.93 -33.17 -6.31
C VAL A 125 -42.41 -33.57 -6.20
N PRO A 126 -43.37 -32.71 -6.62
CA PRO A 126 -44.78 -33.10 -6.69
C PRO A 126 -44.96 -34.19 -7.75
N GLU A 127 -45.56 -35.33 -7.40
CA GLU A 127 -45.87 -36.38 -8.37
C GLU A 127 -46.91 -35.90 -9.41
N PRO A 128 -46.82 -36.36 -10.68
CA PRO A 128 -47.70 -35.91 -11.75
C PRO A 128 -49.17 -36.25 -11.45
N VAL A 129 -49.99 -35.19 -11.28
CA VAL A 129 -51.42 -35.29 -10.99
C VAL A 129 -52.21 -35.50 -12.28
N MET A 130 -53.00 -36.58 -12.37
CA MET A 130 -53.97 -36.76 -13.45
C MET A 130 -55.37 -36.33 -12.99
N VAL A 131 -55.86 -35.21 -13.54
CA VAL A 131 -57.20 -34.65 -13.24
C VAL A 131 -58.19 -35.06 -14.35
N LYS A 132 -59.47 -35.31 -13.98
CA LYS A 132 -60.55 -35.60 -14.94
C LYS A 132 -60.73 -34.42 -15.91
N ARG A 133 -61.03 -34.73 -17.19
CA ARG A 133 -61.30 -33.72 -18.24
C ARG A 133 -62.32 -32.69 -17.74
N GLU A 134 -61.86 -31.45 -17.59
CA GLU A 134 -62.69 -30.34 -17.14
C GLU A 134 -63.68 -29.96 -18.24
N ARG A 135 -64.96 -29.86 -17.85
CA ARG A 135 -66.01 -29.27 -18.69
C ARG A 135 -66.16 -27.81 -18.29
N CYS A 136 -66.56 -26.96 -19.22
CA CYS A 136 -66.83 -25.55 -18.97
C CYS A 136 -67.85 -25.40 -17.83
N TRP A 137 -67.54 -24.57 -16.84
CA TRP A 137 -68.44 -24.33 -15.72
C TRP A 137 -69.71 -23.55 -16.08
N ILE A 138 -69.66 -22.72 -17.12
CA ILE A 138 -70.79 -21.89 -17.55
C ILE A 138 -71.73 -22.70 -18.45
N HIS A 139 -71.17 -23.51 -19.35
CA HIS A 139 -71.91 -24.15 -20.44
C HIS A 139 -71.96 -25.69 -20.34
N GLY A 140 -71.18 -26.31 -19.46
CA GLY A 140 -71.14 -27.76 -19.27
C GLY A 140 -70.52 -28.57 -20.43
N LYS A 141 -69.92 -27.88 -21.43
CA LYS A 141 -69.34 -28.48 -22.65
C LYS A 141 -67.83 -28.68 -22.57
N ASP A 142 -67.29 -29.47 -23.49
CA ASP A 142 -65.86 -29.77 -23.57
C ASP A 142 -65.03 -28.50 -23.87
N LEU A 143 -63.94 -28.33 -23.11
CA LEU A 143 -62.96 -27.25 -23.27
C LEU A 143 -61.96 -27.63 -24.38
N LYS A 144 -62.28 -27.33 -25.63
CA LYS A 144 -61.43 -27.63 -26.80
C LYS A 144 -60.65 -26.42 -27.34
N LEU A 145 -60.97 -25.23 -26.85
CA LEU A 145 -60.40 -23.97 -27.33
C LEU A 145 -59.61 -23.30 -26.19
N PHE A 146 -58.53 -22.60 -26.51
CA PHE A 146 -57.69 -21.87 -25.57
C PHE A 146 -57.65 -20.40 -25.95
N CYS A 147 -57.98 -19.51 -25.02
CA CYS A 147 -57.94 -18.08 -25.24
C CYS A 147 -56.54 -17.54 -24.88
N LEU A 148 -55.80 -17.03 -25.87
CA LEU A 148 -54.41 -16.57 -25.67
C LEU A 148 -54.31 -15.29 -24.82
N GLN A 149 -55.34 -14.44 -24.86
CA GLN A 149 -55.40 -13.19 -24.09
C GLN A 149 -55.79 -13.40 -22.63
N CYS A 150 -56.63 -14.40 -22.36
CA CYS A 150 -57.10 -14.72 -21.00
C CYS A 150 -56.27 -15.80 -20.32
N ASP A 151 -55.44 -16.51 -21.08
CA ASP A 151 -54.65 -17.65 -20.63
C ASP A 151 -55.47 -18.81 -20.03
N GLU A 152 -56.66 -19.06 -20.59
CA GLU A 152 -57.64 -20.01 -20.04
C GLU A 152 -58.23 -20.92 -21.14
N CYS A 153 -58.57 -22.15 -20.75
CA CYS A 153 -59.31 -23.10 -21.58
C CYS A 153 -60.81 -22.74 -21.60
N ILE A 154 -61.40 -22.65 -22.79
CA ILE A 154 -62.80 -22.28 -23.01
C ILE A 154 -63.52 -23.33 -23.88
N CYS A 155 -64.86 -23.36 -23.83
CA CYS A 155 -65.67 -24.16 -24.77
C CYS A 155 -66.11 -23.32 -25.97
N GLY A 156 -66.67 -23.97 -27.00
CA GLY A 156 -67.15 -23.28 -28.21
C GLY A 156 -68.22 -22.22 -27.96
N GLU A 157 -69.05 -22.37 -26.91
CA GLU A 157 -70.09 -21.40 -26.57
C GLU A 157 -69.53 -20.16 -25.87
N CYS A 158 -68.45 -20.28 -25.09
CA CYS A 158 -67.77 -19.12 -24.49
C CYS A 158 -67.20 -18.14 -25.54
N PHE A 159 -66.91 -18.64 -26.74
CA PHE A 159 -66.45 -17.80 -27.85
C PHE A 159 -67.60 -17.10 -28.59
N LEU A 160 -68.76 -17.78 -28.68
CA LEU A 160 -69.91 -17.34 -29.48
C LEU A 160 -70.90 -16.48 -28.72
N ASP A 161 -71.13 -16.77 -27.43
CA ASP A 161 -71.87 -15.89 -26.56
C ASP A 161 -71.02 -14.62 -26.42
N GLY A 162 -71.55 -13.46 -26.86
CA GLY A 162 -70.85 -12.17 -26.93
C GLY A 162 -70.31 -11.60 -25.62
N GLY A 163 -70.10 -12.43 -24.61
CA GLY A 163 -69.24 -12.21 -23.46
C GLY A 163 -67.75 -12.23 -23.78
N GLY A 164 -66.95 -12.16 -22.72
CA GLY A 164 -65.58 -11.62 -22.67
C GLY A 164 -64.49 -12.19 -23.59
N HIS A 165 -64.77 -13.16 -24.46
CA HIS A 165 -63.77 -13.77 -25.36
C HIS A 165 -64.03 -13.56 -26.87
N MET A 166 -65.15 -12.92 -27.26
CA MET A 166 -65.57 -12.77 -28.67
C MET A 166 -64.59 -11.99 -29.58
N ARG A 167 -63.65 -11.23 -28.98
CA ARG A 167 -62.60 -10.46 -29.69
C ARG A 167 -61.18 -10.91 -29.34
N HIS A 168 -61.04 -12.04 -28.66
CA HIS A 168 -59.74 -12.58 -28.30
C HIS A 168 -59.26 -13.58 -29.36
N GLN A 169 -57.95 -13.72 -29.46
CA GLN A 169 -57.31 -14.72 -30.29
C GLN A 169 -57.40 -16.07 -29.59
N ILE A 170 -57.93 -17.05 -30.33
CA ILE A 170 -58.23 -18.37 -29.81
C ILE A 170 -57.61 -19.40 -30.73
N ASP A 171 -57.08 -20.46 -30.12
CA ASP A 171 -56.53 -21.61 -30.83
C ASP A 171 -57.02 -22.90 -30.17
N PHE A 172 -56.76 -24.06 -30.78
CA PHE A 172 -57.11 -25.35 -30.19
C PHE A 172 -56.23 -25.66 -28.99
N VAL A 173 -56.84 -26.19 -27.91
CA VAL A 173 -56.12 -26.57 -26.68
C VAL A 173 -54.98 -27.54 -27.00
N GLU A 174 -55.19 -28.49 -27.91
CA GLU A 174 -54.13 -29.44 -28.29
C GLU A 174 -52.92 -28.77 -28.96
N ALA A 175 -53.11 -27.69 -29.73
CA ALA A 175 -52.05 -26.96 -30.40
C ALA A 175 -51.23 -26.15 -29.38
N VAL A 176 -51.91 -25.34 -28.57
CA VAL A 176 -51.29 -24.51 -27.51
C VAL A 176 -50.61 -25.39 -26.45
N TYR A 177 -51.21 -26.53 -26.09
CA TYR A 177 -50.63 -27.48 -25.15
C TYR A 177 -49.28 -28.02 -25.65
N LYS A 178 -49.18 -28.41 -26.93
CA LYS A 178 -47.92 -28.89 -27.52
C LYS A 178 -46.84 -27.81 -27.47
N GLU A 179 -47.20 -26.58 -27.84
CA GLU A 179 -46.26 -25.46 -27.85
C GLU A 179 -45.78 -25.10 -26.43
N LYS A 180 -46.70 -24.86 -25.49
CA LYS A 180 -46.36 -24.52 -24.10
C LYS A 180 -45.61 -25.64 -23.39
N ARG A 181 -45.93 -26.90 -23.68
CA ARG A 181 -45.20 -28.06 -23.17
C ARG A 181 -43.77 -28.07 -23.70
N ALA A 182 -43.57 -27.88 -25.01
CA ALA A 182 -42.25 -27.82 -25.61
C ALA A 182 -41.42 -26.63 -25.08
N GLU A 183 -42.05 -25.48 -24.81
CA GLU A 183 -41.39 -24.35 -24.14
C GLU A 183 -40.98 -24.69 -22.69
N THR A 184 -41.86 -25.36 -21.95
CA THR A 184 -41.60 -25.76 -20.56
C THR A 184 -40.49 -26.82 -20.48
N GLU A 185 -40.51 -27.81 -21.38
CA GLU A 185 -39.46 -28.83 -21.50
C GLU A 185 -38.10 -28.19 -21.82
N ARG A 186 -38.06 -27.16 -22.69
CA ARG A 186 -36.83 -26.37 -22.94
C ARG A 186 -36.34 -25.64 -21.69
N LYS A 187 -37.24 -25.02 -20.92
CA LYS A 187 -36.89 -24.34 -19.65
C LYS A 187 -36.36 -25.32 -18.61
N LEU A 188 -36.96 -26.51 -18.49
CA LEU A 188 -36.50 -27.57 -17.59
C LEU A 188 -35.11 -28.09 -17.99
N ALA A 189 -34.88 -28.37 -19.28
CA ALA A 189 -33.56 -28.79 -19.76
C ALA A 189 -32.49 -27.71 -19.49
N ALA A 190 -32.83 -26.43 -19.65
CA ALA A 190 -31.93 -25.32 -19.32
C ALA A 190 -31.66 -25.21 -17.80
N LEU A 191 -32.64 -25.52 -16.96
CA LEU A 191 -32.46 -25.57 -15.51
C LEU A 191 -31.56 -26.75 -15.09
N ASP A 192 -31.75 -27.93 -15.69
CA ASP A 192 -30.89 -29.09 -15.43
C ASP A 192 -29.43 -28.80 -15.77
N GLU A 193 -29.18 -28.12 -16.88
CA GLU A 193 -27.81 -27.72 -17.24
C GLU A 193 -27.23 -26.71 -16.26
N LYS A 194 -28.03 -25.74 -15.79
CA LYS A 194 -27.61 -24.83 -14.72
C LYS A 194 -27.29 -25.57 -13.42
N VAL A 195 -28.08 -26.57 -13.04
CA VAL A 195 -27.84 -27.39 -11.84
C VAL A 195 -26.56 -28.21 -11.99
N LYS A 196 -26.24 -28.75 -13.18
CA LYS A 196 -24.96 -29.42 -13.42
C LYS A 196 -23.78 -28.47 -13.27
N ASN A 197 -23.87 -27.27 -13.84
CA ASN A 197 -22.83 -26.26 -13.72
C ASN A 197 -22.61 -25.87 -12.26
N LEU A 198 -23.70 -25.63 -11.51
CA LEU A 198 -23.60 -25.34 -10.07
C LEU A 198 -22.94 -26.48 -9.29
N LYS A 199 -23.22 -27.74 -9.63
CA LYS A 199 -22.54 -28.89 -9.00
C LYS A 199 -21.03 -28.91 -9.31
N GLN A 200 -20.64 -28.53 -10.52
CA GLN A 200 -19.22 -28.40 -10.87
C GLN A 200 -18.57 -27.23 -10.12
N ASP A 201 -19.27 -26.10 -10.00
CA ASP A 201 -18.81 -24.95 -9.24
C ASP A 201 -18.59 -25.29 -7.76
N VAL A 202 -19.48 -26.10 -7.15
CA VAL A 202 -19.31 -26.57 -5.76
C VAL A 202 -18.00 -27.34 -5.59
N VAL A 203 -17.71 -28.30 -6.49
CA VAL A 203 -16.45 -29.06 -6.43
C VAL A 203 -15.23 -28.14 -6.56
N GLN A 204 -15.33 -27.12 -7.42
CA GLN A 204 -14.26 -26.14 -7.59
C GLN A 204 -14.08 -25.25 -6.34
N VAL A 205 -15.18 -24.85 -5.68
CA VAL A 205 -15.15 -24.08 -4.44
C VAL A 205 -14.55 -24.90 -3.30
N GLU A 206 -14.96 -26.16 -3.14
CA GLU A 206 -14.38 -27.08 -2.15
C GLU A 206 -12.87 -27.25 -2.37
N LYS A 207 -12.45 -27.43 -3.63
CA LYS A 207 -11.03 -27.56 -3.94
C LYS A 207 -10.26 -26.26 -3.64
N ASN A 208 -10.85 -25.11 -3.97
CA ASN A 208 -10.25 -23.82 -3.65
C ASN A 208 -10.13 -23.60 -2.14
N LEU A 209 -11.12 -24.02 -1.35
CA LEU A 209 -11.08 -23.97 0.11
C LEU A 209 -9.91 -24.79 0.65
N GLU A 210 -9.76 -26.05 0.20
CA GLU A 210 -8.65 -26.91 0.60
C GLU A 210 -7.28 -26.28 0.28
N ILE A 211 -7.15 -25.64 -0.89
CA ILE A 211 -5.93 -24.93 -1.28
C ILE A 211 -5.65 -23.74 -0.36
N VAL A 212 -6.67 -22.94 -0.04
CA VAL A 212 -6.53 -21.77 0.85
C VAL A 212 -6.13 -22.20 2.26
N GLU A 213 -6.81 -23.21 2.83
CA GLU A 213 -6.48 -23.75 4.15
C GLU A 213 -5.09 -24.38 4.18
N GLY A 214 -4.70 -25.08 3.10
CA GLY A 214 -3.36 -25.63 2.96
C GLY A 214 -2.27 -24.54 2.93
N ALA A 215 -2.52 -23.46 2.18
CA ALA A 215 -1.61 -22.32 2.11
C ALA A 215 -1.52 -21.58 3.45
N GLU A 216 -2.64 -21.40 4.15
CA GLU A 216 -2.67 -20.81 5.50
C GLU A 216 -1.81 -21.62 6.48
N ARG A 217 -2.01 -22.94 6.55
CA ARG A 217 -1.21 -23.82 7.42
C ARG A 217 0.28 -23.72 7.11
N ALA A 218 0.66 -23.75 5.82
CA ALA A 218 2.05 -23.67 5.42
C ALA A 218 2.72 -22.35 5.88
N VAL A 219 2.01 -21.22 5.77
CA VAL A 219 2.53 -19.91 6.22
C VAL A 219 2.67 -19.87 7.76
N LEU A 220 1.71 -20.44 8.50
CA LEU A 220 1.80 -20.49 9.96
C LEU A 220 2.97 -21.36 10.44
N GLU A 221 3.19 -22.52 9.83
CA GLU A 221 4.33 -23.39 10.13
C GLU A 221 5.67 -22.70 9.84
N GLU A 222 5.76 -21.91 8.76
CA GLU A 222 6.94 -21.11 8.44
C GLU A 222 7.19 -20.00 9.49
N ILE A 223 6.13 -19.29 9.92
CA ILE A 223 6.23 -18.28 10.99
C ILE A 223 6.75 -18.91 12.28
N ASP A 224 6.22 -20.07 12.67
CA ASP A 224 6.62 -20.78 13.87
C ASP A 224 8.09 -21.23 13.79
N ALA A 225 8.50 -21.80 12.66
CA ALA A 225 9.89 -22.21 12.43
C ALA A 225 10.87 -21.03 12.58
N VAL A 226 10.57 -19.89 11.96
CA VAL A 226 11.37 -18.67 12.05
C VAL A 226 11.43 -18.13 13.49
N CYS A 227 10.30 -18.19 14.20
CA CYS A 227 10.20 -17.78 15.60
C CYS A 227 11.01 -18.69 16.53
N VAL A 228 11.01 -20.01 16.32
CA VAL A 228 11.83 -20.97 17.08
C VAL A 228 13.31 -20.70 16.82
N GLN A 229 13.72 -20.57 15.56
CA GLN A 229 15.10 -20.26 15.18
C GLN A 229 15.60 -18.96 15.84
N ALA A 230 14.80 -17.90 15.84
CA ALA A 230 15.16 -16.64 16.48
C ALA A 230 15.32 -16.78 18.01
N LYS A 231 14.41 -17.53 18.67
CA LYS A 231 14.50 -17.80 20.12
C LYS A 231 15.76 -18.60 20.48
N GLU A 232 16.11 -19.61 19.68
CA GLU A 232 17.32 -20.40 19.86
C GLU A 232 18.58 -19.56 19.65
N GLY A 233 18.59 -18.70 18.62
CA GLY A 233 19.66 -17.73 18.38
C GLY A 233 19.90 -16.81 19.59
N ILE A 234 18.83 -16.23 20.15
CA ILE A 234 18.90 -15.42 21.38
C ILE A 234 19.44 -16.24 22.57
N ALA A 235 18.98 -17.47 22.74
CA ALA A 235 19.42 -18.34 23.83
C ALA A 235 20.91 -18.67 23.71
N ALA A 236 21.40 -18.94 22.50
CA ALA A 236 22.80 -19.18 22.22
C ALA A 236 23.66 -17.94 22.49
N LEU A 237 23.28 -16.77 21.95
CA LEU A 237 23.97 -15.49 22.13
C LEU A 237 24.08 -15.10 23.61
N THR A 238 23.00 -15.24 24.37
CA THR A 238 22.97 -14.87 25.79
C THR A 238 23.52 -15.95 26.70
N GLY A 239 23.62 -17.21 26.24
CA GLY A 239 23.99 -18.36 27.06
C GLY A 239 25.38 -18.25 27.65
N GLN A 240 26.39 -17.90 26.84
CA GLN A 240 27.77 -17.74 27.34
C GLN A 240 27.89 -16.56 28.31
N ARG A 241 27.29 -15.41 27.98
CA ARG A 241 27.28 -14.22 28.85
C ARG A 241 26.64 -14.52 30.20
N LYS A 242 25.47 -15.18 30.21
CA LYS A 242 24.78 -15.63 31.43
C LYS A 242 25.64 -16.58 32.27
N ARG A 243 26.34 -17.53 31.65
CA ARG A 243 27.23 -18.46 32.37
C ARG A 243 28.37 -17.71 33.08
N VAL A 244 29.05 -16.82 32.37
CA VAL A 244 30.14 -16.02 32.94
C VAL A 244 29.64 -15.17 34.11
N LEU A 245 28.52 -14.46 33.94
CA LEU A 245 27.94 -13.63 34.99
C LEU A 245 27.51 -14.45 36.22
N LYS A 246 26.92 -15.64 36.03
CA LYS A 246 26.56 -16.54 37.14
C LYS A 246 27.78 -17.01 37.92
N ILE A 247 28.84 -17.46 37.22
CA ILE A 247 30.08 -17.90 37.86
C ILE A 247 30.71 -16.75 38.66
N GLN A 248 30.74 -15.54 38.08
CA GLN A 248 31.24 -14.35 38.75
C GLN A 248 30.39 -13.96 39.97
N ALA A 249 29.07 -14.10 39.91
CA ALA A 249 28.19 -13.82 41.04
C ALA A 249 28.37 -14.83 42.20
N GLU A 250 28.70 -16.09 41.91
CA GLU A 250 28.96 -17.12 42.93
C GLU A 250 30.38 -17.04 43.53
N LEU A 251 31.32 -16.38 42.83
CA LEU A 251 32.73 -16.33 43.22
C LEU A 251 32.95 -15.74 44.63
N PRO A 252 32.32 -14.60 45.03
CA PRO A 252 32.50 -14.04 46.36
C PRO A 252 32.06 -14.99 47.48
N ALA A 253 30.93 -15.66 47.33
CA ALA A 253 30.43 -16.61 48.32
C ALA A 253 31.35 -17.84 48.46
N LYS A 254 31.89 -18.35 47.35
CA LYS A 254 32.88 -19.44 47.36
C LYS A 254 34.18 -19.01 48.04
N LYS A 255 34.67 -17.80 47.75
CA LYS A 255 35.85 -17.23 48.42
C LYS A 255 35.63 -17.05 49.92
N GLN A 256 34.47 -16.51 50.31
CA GLN A 256 34.12 -16.33 51.72
C GLN A 256 34.11 -17.67 52.47
N LYS A 257 33.47 -18.70 51.91
CA LYS A 257 33.44 -20.04 52.52
C LYS A 257 34.84 -20.64 52.64
N LEU A 258 35.69 -20.47 51.62
CA LEU A 258 37.08 -20.93 51.67
C LEU A 258 37.88 -20.19 52.75
N ASN A 259 37.67 -18.87 52.88
CA ASN A 259 38.28 -18.06 53.92
C ASN A 259 37.83 -18.50 55.33
N GLU A 260 36.53 -18.79 55.52
CA GLU A 260 36.00 -19.31 56.79
C GLU A 260 36.60 -20.68 57.15
N VAL A 261 36.79 -21.57 56.16
CA VAL A 261 37.44 -22.87 56.38
C VAL A 261 38.92 -22.71 56.76
N LEU A 262 39.65 -21.82 56.07
CA LEU A 262 41.04 -21.53 56.39
C LEU A 262 41.17 -20.92 57.79
N ALA A 263 40.32 -19.96 58.14
CA ALA A 263 40.29 -19.35 59.48
C ALA A 263 40.02 -20.39 60.57
N GLN A 264 39.02 -21.26 60.39
CA GLN A 264 38.72 -22.34 61.34
C GLN A 264 39.85 -23.37 61.46
N MET A 265 40.58 -23.62 60.37
CA MET A 265 41.73 -24.52 60.38
C MET A 265 42.87 -23.92 61.21
N VAL A 266 43.17 -22.64 61.01
CA VAL A 266 44.18 -21.90 61.79
C VAL A 266 43.83 -21.87 63.28
N ASP A 267 42.57 -21.61 63.64
CA ASP A 267 42.12 -21.52 65.04
C ASP A 267 42.19 -22.85 65.80
N LYS A 268 42.11 -23.99 65.10
CA LYS A 268 42.03 -25.33 65.71
C LYS A 268 43.34 -26.12 65.67
N LEU A 269 44.37 -25.62 65.00
CA LEU A 269 45.66 -26.29 64.88
C LEU A 269 46.56 -26.03 66.11
N PRO A 270 47.16 -27.05 66.72
CA PRO A 270 48.20 -26.85 67.73
C PRO A 270 49.44 -26.19 67.11
N PRO A 271 50.24 -25.41 67.89
CA PRO A 271 51.29 -24.55 67.35
C PRO A 271 52.32 -25.26 66.45
N GLU A 272 52.73 -26.47 66.82
CA GLU A 272 53.73 -27.26 66.07
C GLU A 272 53.25 -27.68 64.68
N GLU A 273 51.95 -27.94 64.52
CA GLU A 273 51.35 -28.37 63.27
C GLU A 273 50.96 -27.18 62.40
N PHE A 274 50.63 -26.04 63.03
CA PHE A 274 50.41 -24.76 62.35
C PHE A 274 51.66 -24.31 61.59
N PHE A 275 52.85 -24.29 62.22
CA PHE A 275 54.08 -23.85 61.54
C PHE A 275 54.48 -24.75 60.35
N LYS A 276 54.08 -26.04 60.35
CA LYS A 276 54.29 -26.94 59.21
C LYS A 276 53.34 -26.65 58.05
N GLN A 277 52.10 -26.28 58.34
CA GLN A 277 51.06 -26.04 57.34
C GLN A 277 50.98 -24.56 56.89
N GLN A 278 51.61 -23.65 57.63
CA GLN A 278 51.63 -22.21 57.37
C GLN A 278 51.99 -21.85 55.91
N PRO A 279 53.04 -22.42 55.28
CA PRO A 279 53.38 -22.08 53.90
C PRO A 279 52.28 -22.45 52.90
N GLN A 280 51.51 -23.50 53.20
CA GLN A 280 50.39 -23.94 52.36
C GLN A 280 49.16 -23.07 52.56
N VAL A 281 48.88 -22.66 53.80
CA VAL A 281 47.80 -21.70 54.12
C VAL A 281 48.09 -20.33 53.51
N GLU A 282 49.31 -19.82 53.63
CA GLU A 282 49.75 -18.56 53.02
C GLU A 282 49.61 -18.61 51.50
N LYS A 283 50.01 -19.71 50.86
CA LYS A 283 49.81 -19.92 49.43
C LYS A 283 48.33 -19.89 49.03
N GLN A 284 47.44 -20.52 49.80
CA GLN A 284 46.00 -20.50 49.52
C GLN A 284 45.39 -19.11 49.75
N CYS A 285 45.86 -18.37 50.75
CA CYS A 285 45.50 -16.96 50.98
C CYS A 285 45.95 -16.06 49.82
N ASP A 286 47.17 -16.27 49.32
CA ASP A 286 47.72 -15.55 48.15
C ASP A 286 46.92 -15.87 46.88
N GLU A 287 46.56 -17.13 46.64
CA GLU A 287 45.72 -17.55 45.52
C GLU A 287 44.32 -16.90 45.55
N ILE A 288 43.70 -16.81 46.74
CA ILE A 288 42.41 -16.13 46.94
C ILE A 288 42.53 -14.62 46.66
N SER A 289 43.65 -14.03 47.10
CA SER A 289 43.95 -12.59 47.00
C SER A 289 44.35 -12.16 45.59
N GLN A 290 45.03 -13.02 44.83
CA GLN A 290 45.48 -12.76 43.45
C GLN A 290 44.39 -13.01 42.39
N CYS A 291 43.29 -13.67 42.75
CA CYS A 291 42.17 -13.88 41.84
C CYS A 291 41.48 -12.54 41.50
N ILE A 292 41.64 -12.10 40.25
CA ILE A 292 41.03 -10.96 39.51
C ILE A 292 40.15 -10.05 40.39
N PRO A 293 40.55 -8.78 40.62
CA PRO A 293 39.72 -7.87 41.39
C PRO A 293 38.39 -7.65 40.66
N VAL A 294 37.30 -7.68 41.44
CA VAL A 294 35.92 -7.44 40.97
C VAL A 294 35.78 -6.08 40.27
N SER A 295 36.76 -5.18 40.41
CA SER A 295 36.88 -3.90 39.71
C SER A 295 37.09 -4.00 38.19
N ASN A 296 37.40 -5.17 37.65
CA ASN A 296 37.37 -5.43 36.18
C ASN A 296 36.00 -5.93 35.69
N PHE A 297 34.95 -5.78 36.50
CA PHE A 297 33.58 -5.94 36.03
C PHE A 297 33.32 -4.87 34.98
N GLN A 298 33.51 -5.20 33.70
CA GLN A 298 32.90 -4.44 32.62
C GLN A 298 31.40 -4.70 32.74
N PRO A 299 30.58 -3.68 33.06
CA PRO A 299 29.14 -3.81 32.92
C PRO A 299 28.88 -4.32 31.51
N VAL A 300 28.10 -5.40 31.39
CA VAL A 300 27.56 -5.75 30.08
C VAL A 300 26.70 -4.57 29.69
N GLU A 301 27.20 -3.74 28.77
CA GLU A 301 26.41 -2.65 28.21
C GLU A 301 25.12 -3.27 27.67
N PHE A 302 23.99 -2.59 27.92
CA PHE A 302 22.66 -2.96 27.47
C PHE A 302 22.53 -2.84 25.94
N GLU A 303 23.56 -3.21 25.18
CA GLU A 303 23.43 -3.36 23.74
C GLU A 303 22.39 -4.47 23.52
N ASP A 304 21.37 -4.12 22.75
CA ASP A 304 20.16 -4.91 22.54
C ASP A 304 20.51 -6.36 22.25
N ILE A 305 19.69 -7.30 22.73
CA ILE A 305 19.90 -8.72 22.45
C ILE A 305 19.54 -8.91 20.97
N GLY A 306 20.54 -8.77 20.09
CA GLY A 306 20.37 -8.79 18.64
C GLY A 306 19.50 -9.97 18.21
N CYS A 307 18.43 -9.66 17.48
CA CYS A 307 17.45 -10.61 16.98
C CYS A 307 16.88 -10.08 15.67
N ASP A 308 16.90 -10.88 14.61
CA ASP A 308 16.44 -10.41 13.29
C ASP A 308 14.93 -10.12 13.24
N LEU A 309 14.14 -10.72 14.14
CA LEU A 309 12.69 -10.49 14.22
C LEU A 309 12.30 -9.29 15.09
N VAL A 310 13.26 -8.75 15.85
CA VAL A 310 13.03 -7.62 16.75
C VAL A 310 14.03 -6.52 16.37
N PRO A 311 13.56 -5.41 15.77
CA PRO A 311 14.45 -4.31 15.44
C PRO A 311 15.26 -3.89 16.65
N ALA A 312 16.55 -3.61 16.47
CA ALA A 312 17.41 -3.19 17.57
C ALA A 312 17.15 -1.72 17.94
N TYR A 313 17.36 -1.36 19.20
CA TYR A 313 17.42 0.05 19.60
C TYR A 313 18.66 0.74 19.00
N GLU A 314 18.43 1.80 18.24
CA GLU A 314 19.50 2.68 17.79
C GLU A 314 19.83 3.68 18.89
N MET A 315 20.75 3.30 19.78
CA MET A 315 21.09 4.06 20.99
C MET A 315 22.02 5.24 20.69
N GLN A 316 21.57 6.45 20.96
CA GLN A 316 22.40 7.66 20.97
C GLN A 316 22.78 8.04 22.40
N THR A 317 24.09 8.10 22.69
CA THR A 317 24.59 8.66 23.95
C THR A 317 24.75 10.17 23.84
N CYS A 318 24.29 10.89 24.85
CA CYS A 318 24.36 12.33 24.94
C CYS A 318 24.83 12.78 26.33
N THR A 319 25.64 13.83 26.36
CA THR A 319 26.07 14.46 27.61
C THR A 319 25.47 15.86 27.68
N LEU A 320 24.70 16.11 28.74
CA LEU A 320 24.10 17.40 29.06
C LEU A 320 25.09 18.15 29.94
N ILE A 321 25.68 19.23 29.42
CA ILE A 321 26.60 20.10 30.16
C ILE A 321 25.79 21.19 30.86
N ASN A 322 26.18 21.55 32.09
CA ASN A 322 25.45 22.50 32.94
C ASN A 322 24.03 22.01 33.24
N PHE A 323 23.92 20.77 33.74
CA PHE A 323 22.62 20.13 34.02
C PHE A 323 21.76 20.95 34.99
N ASP A 324 22.39 21.71 35.89
CA ASP A 324 21.74 22.65 36.80
C ASP A 324 20.82 23.70 36.12
N ARG A 325 21.07 23.99 34.83
CA ARG A 325 20.35 25.01 34.04
C ARG A 325 19.30 24.45 33.08
N VAL A 326 18.98 23.16 33.15
CA VAL A 326 18.05 22.47 32.22
C VAL A 326 16.59 22.98 32.27
N CYS A 327 16.28 23.96 33.13
CA CYS A 327 15.00 24.65 33.18
C CYS A 327 14.55 25.25 31.83
N PHE A 328 15.47 25.67 30.97
CA PHE A 328 15.15 26.30 29.67
C PHE A 328 14.94 25.29 28.52
N GLY A 329 15.13 24.00 28.80
CA GLY A 329 15.06 22.96 27.79
C GLY A 329 16.39 22.71 27.09
N TRP A 330 16.68 21.44 26.84
CA TRP A 330 17.88 20.96 26.18
C TRP A 330 17.48 20.18 24.92
N PRO A 331 17.63 20.78 23.72
CA PRO A 331 17.35 20.11 22.47
C PRO A 331 18.58 19.32 21.99
N LYS A 332 18.33 18.10 21.53
CA LYS A 332 19.30 17.27 20.83
C LYS A 332 18.63 16.58 19.67
N ASN A 333 19.37 16.33 18.61
CA ASN A 333 18.90 15.50 17.52
C ASN A 333 19.90 14.39 17.22
N PHE A 334 19.38 13.33 16.63
CA PHE A 334 20.17 12.24 16.05
C PHE A 334 19.40 11.65 14.88
N THR A 335 20.14 11.09 13.93
CA THR A 335 19.57 10.45 12.76
C THR A 335 19.75 8.95 12.92
N THR A 336 18.66 8.22 12.68
CA THR A 336 18.67 6.75 12.65
C THR A 336 19.24 6.24 11.33
N ASP A 337 19.66 4.97 11.29
CA ASP A 337 20.12 4.26 10.09
C ASP A 337 19.05 4.25 8.98
N SER A 338 17.79 4.31 9.37
CA SER A 338 16.65 4.49 8.47
C SER A 338 16.52 5.90 7.85
N GLY A 339 17.46 6.81 8.17
CA GLY A 339 17.51 8.18 7.68
C GLY A 339 16.51 9.14 8.38
N VAL A 340 15.86 8.70 9.47
CA VAL A 340 14.90 9.53 10.20
C VAL A 340 15.62 10.37 11.24
N LEU A 341 15.44 11.69 11.16
CA LEU A 341 15.89 12.64 12.17
C LEU A 341 14.92 12.64 13.37
N TRP A 342 15.45 12.30 14.54
CA TRP A 342 14.75 12.33 15.82
C TRP A 342 15.21 13.53 16.65
N ASN A 343 14.25 14.21 17.26
CA ASN A 343 14.45 15.31 18.18
C ASN A 343 14.15 14.82 19.59
N VAL A 344 15.08 15.06 20.50
CA VAL A 344 14.98 14.81 21.93
C VAL A 344 15.02 16.15 22.63
N PHE A 345 14.04 16.40 23.48
CA PHE A 345 13.95 17.61 24.28
C PHE A 345 13.82 17.24 25.75
N LEU A 346 14.81 17.63 26.54
CA LEU A 346 14.82 17.43 28.00
C LEU A 346 14.53 18.75 28.69
N HIS A 347 13.60 18.78 29.62
CA HIS A 347 13.25 19.99 30.34
C HIS A 347 12.73 19.65 31.74
N ARG A 348 12.84 20.62 32.64
CA ARG A 348 12.44 20.47 34.03
C ARG A 348 11.13 21.22 34.29
N LYS A 349 10.20 20.61 35.03
CA LYS A 349 9.02 21.28 35.61
C LYS A 349 8.93 20.92 37.09
N GLY A 350 9.14 21.89 37.97
CA GLY A 350 9.21 21.62 39.41
C GLY A 350 10.41 20.74 39.76
N ASP A 351 10.19 19.58 40.38
CA ASP A 351 11.24 18.59 40.64
C ASP A 351 11.32 17.50 39.56
N ASP A 352 10.38 17.45 38.61
CA ASP A 352 10.35 16.39 37.62
C ASP A 352 11.16 16.76 36.37
N LEU A 353 11.99 15.81 35.92
CA LEU A 353 12.69 15.86 34.64
C LEU A 353 11.85 15.15 33.59
N PHE A 354 11.47 15.88 32.55
CA PHE A 354 10.69 15.38 31.42
C PHE A 354 11.57 15.20 30.20
N ILE A 355 11.25 14.17 29.41
CA ILE A 355 11.79 13.96 28.07
C ILE A 355 10.65 13.97 27.05
N LYS A 356 10.93 14.52 25.89
CA LYS A 356 10.04 14.50 24.73
C LYS A 356 10.85 14.03 23.53
N VAL A 357 10.41 12.96 22.88
CA VAL A 357 11.09 12.36 21.73
C VAL A 357 10.12 12.32 20.56
N PHE A 358 10.49 12.93 19.44
CA PHE A 358 9.61 13.05 18.28
C PHE A 358 10.40 13.24 16.98
N THR A 359 9.76 13.02 15.84
CA THR A 359 10.33 13.29 14.51
C THR A 359 9.41 14.23 13.74
N SER A 360 9.99 15.09 12.90
CA SER A 360 9.25 15.94 11.97
C SER A 360 9.07 15.29 10.60
N ASN A 361 9.55 14.07 10.40
CA ASN A 361 9.40 13.35 9.14
C ASN A 361 7.95 12.89 8.96
N GLU A 362 7.24 13.48 8.00
CA GLU A 362 5.81 13.24 7.73
C GLU A 362 5.46 11.76 7.51
N THR A 363 6.41 10.97 7.00
CA THR A 363 6.20 9.53 6.80
C THR A 363 6.42 8.78 8.10
N ALA A 364 7.52 9.05 8.80
CA ALA A 364 7.88 8.35 10.04
C ALA A 364 6.84 8.59 11.16
N VAL A 365 6.29 9.80 11.30
CA VAL A 365 5.29 10.12 12.34
C VAL A 365 4.07 9.18 12.34
N LYS A 366 3.74 8.58 11.20
CA LYS A 366 2.58 7.67 11.02
C LYS A 366 2.81 6.27 11.58
N PHE A 367 4.04 5.93 11.95
CA PHE A 367 4.40 4.60 12.42
C PHE A 367 4.67 4.61 13.93
N PRO A 368 4.36 3.51 14.64
CA PRO A 368 4.66 3.38 16.06
C PRO A 368 6.13 3.01 16.29
N TYR A 369 6.79 3.72 17.20
CA TYR A 369 8.16 3.47 17.63
C TYR A 369 8.21 3.20 19.13
N LYS A 370 9.22 2.43 19.54
CA LYS A 370 9.57 2.23 20.94
C LYS A 370 10.78 3.08 21.27
N VAL A 371 10.70 3.77 22.39
CA VAL A 371 11.77 4.61 22.93
C VAL A 371 12.28 3.99 24.22
N LEU A 372 13.60 3.96 24.36
CA LEU A 372 14.30 3.57 25.58
C LEU A 372 15.20 4.72 26.01
N VAL A 373 15.02 5.18 27.25
CA VAL A 373 15.85 6.19 27.86
C VAL A 373 16.61 5.55 29.02
N VAL A 374 17.93 5.74 29.04
CA VAL A 374 18.82 5.20 30.08
C VAL A 374 19.66 6.33 30.65
N ILE A 375 19.61 6.53 31.97
CA ILE A 375 20.55 7.38 32.70
C ILE A 375 21.51 6.44 33.44
N PRO A 376 22.74 6.24 32.92
CA PRO A 376 23.70 5.33 33.52
C PRO A 376 24.16 5.84 34.89
N HIS A 377 24.46 4.91 35.78
CA HIS A 377 25.05 5.18 37.09
C HIS A 377 26.16 4.16 37.36
N ASN A 378 27.17 4.53 38.16
CA ASN A 378 28.30 3.65 38.49
C ASN A 378 27.85 2.36 39.20
N ASP A 379 26.81 2.48 40.03
CA ASP A 379 26.04 1.35 40.55
C ASP A 379 24.89 1.01 39.58
N LEU A 380 24.98 -0.17 38.97
CA LEU A 380 23.99 -0.65 38.00
C LEU A 380 22.59 -0.83 38.59
N GLN A 381 22.45 -1.03 39.91
CA GLN A 381 21.14 -1.15 40.56
C GLN A 381 20.37 0.17 40.57
N LYS A 382 21.09 1.30 40.48
CA LYS A 382 20.49 2.64 40.43
C LYS A 382 20.28 3.15 39.01
N THR A 383 20.76 2.44 37.98
CA THR A 383 20.60 2.89 36.59
C THR A 383 19.12 3.09 36.26
N ILE A 384 18.75 4.29 35.84
CA ILE A 384 17.36 4.62 35.54
C ILE A 384 17.09 4.21 34.09
N GLN A 385 16.02 3.42 33.89
CA GLN A 385 15.55 3.01 32.57
C GLN A 385 14.07 3.34 32.40
N LYS A 386 13.72 4.05 31.33
CA LYS A 386 12.33 4.36 30.99
C LYS A 386 12.03 3.89 29.57
N LYS A 387 10.95 3.12 29.42
CA LYS A 387 10.44 2.64 28.13
C LYS A 387 9.06 3.24 27.89
N PHE A 388 8.82 3.72 26.68
CA PHE A 388 7.52 4.24 26.25
C PHE A 388 7.41 4.17 24.73
N ASP A 389 6.19 4.28 24.22
CA ASP A 389 5.90 4.24 22.79
C ASP A 389 5.64 5.66 22.26
N VAL A 390 6.04 5.92 21.01
CA VAL A 390 5.80 7.19 20.32
C VAL A 390 5.13 6.90 18.99
N CYS A 391 4.00 7.55 18.74
CA CYS A 391 3.26 7.50 17.48
C CYS A 391 2.44 8.78 17.34
N GLY A 392 2.56 9.49 16.22
CA GLY A 392 1.83 10.75 16.01
C GLY A 392 2.36 11.91 16.86
N GLU A 393 1.47 12.51 17.65
CA GLU A 393 1.75 13.73 18.41
C GLU A 393 2.86 13.55 19.46
N PRO A 394 3.77 14.53 19.61
CA PRO A 394 4.85 14.46 20.59
C PRO A 394 4.36 14.41 22.05
N GLN A 395 4.68 13.33 22.78
CA GLN A 395 4.34 13.15 24.19
C GLN A 395 5.50 13.49 25.13
N GLU A 396 5.20 14.10 26.27
CA GLU A 396 6.15 14.36 27.37
C GLU A 396 6.07 13.23 28.40
N VAL A 397 7.23 12.70 28.80
CA VAL A 397 7.32 11.58 29.76
C VAL A 397 8.27 11.96 30.89
N VAL A 398 7.83 11.78 32.14
CA VAL A 398 8.68 11.94 33.32
C VAL A 398 9.69 10.79 33.38
N ILE A 399 10.98 11.13 33.50
CA ILE A 399 12.06 10.15 33.55
C ILE A 399 12.72 10.02 34.93
N ALA A 400 12.82 11.11 35.70
CA ALA A 400 13.46 11.09 37.02
C ALA A 400 13.11 12.35 37.84
N SER A 401 13.30 12.28 39.15
CA SER A 401 13.36 13.47 40.02
C SER A 401 14.72 14.16 39.83
N TYR A 402 14.67 15.45 39.54
CA TYR A 402 15.83 16.31 39.38
C TYR A 402 16.68 16.37 40.65
N ALA A 403 16.07 16.56 41.83
CA ALA A 403 16.80 16.56 43.08
C ALA A 403 17.46 15.21 43.39
N ALA A 404 16.78 14.10 43.07
CA ALA A 404 17.33 12.76 43.25
C ALA A 404 18.58 12.52 42.39
N LEU A 405 18.59 13.01 41.14
CA LEU A 405 19.75 12.85 40.24
C LEU A 405 21.04 13.44 40.83
N PHE A 406 20.96 14.59 41.49
CA PHE A 406 22.10 15.18 42.19
C PHE A 406 22.46 14.42 43.46
N LYS A 407 21.45 14.08 44.28
CA LYS A 407 21.65 13.42 45.58
C LYS A 407 22.27 12.03 45.44
N GLU A 408 21.88 11.30 44.40
CA GLU A 408 22.24 9.90 44.22
C GLU A 408 23.48 9.68 43.35
N GLY A 409 24.09 10.74 42.82
CA GLY A 409 25.37 10.67 42.12
C GLY A 409 25.27 10.39 40.61
N PHE A 410 24.13 10.70 39.98
CA PHE A 410 23.99 10.60 38.51
C PHE A 410 24.66 11.75 37.76
N VAL A 411 24.79 12.90 38.41
CA VAL A 411 25.43 14.09 37.85
C VAL A 411 26.91 14.08 38.22
N SER A 412 27.78 14.29 37.23
CA SER A 412 29.22 14.34 37.44
C SER A 412 29.65 15.58 38.25
N PRO A 413 30.87 15.60 38.80
CA PRO A 413 31.44 16.81 39.43
C PRO A 413 31.56 18.00 38.48
N SER A 414 31.67 17.75 37.16
CA SER A 414 31.64 18.76 36.09
C SER A 414 30.22 19.28 35.78
N ASN A 415 29.21 18.89 36.57
CA ASN A 415 27.81 19.24 36.36
C ASN A 415 27.28 18.75 35.00
N GLU A 416 27.66 17.52 34.65
CA GLU A 416 27.25 16.84 33.42
C GLU A 416 26.36 15.64 33.74
N LEU A 417 25.27 15.49 32.98
CA LEU A 417 24.40 14.31 33.03
C LEU A 417 24.54 13.54 31.73
N VAL A 418 24.89 12.25 31.81
CA VAL A 418 24.88 11.36 30.65
C VAL A 418 23.49 10.75 30.50
N ILE A 419 22.95 10.77 29.30
CA ILE A 419 21.70 10.11 28.95
C ILE A 419 21.87 9.35 27.63
N LYS A 420 21.41 8.11 27.58
CA LYS A 420 21.32 7.33 26.35
C LYS A 420 19.86 7.26 25.92
N VAL A 421 19.55 7.61 24.68
CA VAL A 421 18.21 7.55 24.11
C VAL A 421 18.25 6.65 22.89
N GLY A 422 17.52 5.55 22.93
CA GLY A 422 17.34 4.64 21.81
C GLY A 422 15.95 4.74 21.24
N VAL A 423 15.84 4.69 19.92
CA VAL A 423 14.57 4.61 19.22
C VAL A 423 14.62 3.42 18.26
N ARG A 424 13.50 2.73 18.13
CA ARG A 424 13.33 1.67 17.13
C ARG A 424 11.89 1.54 16.67
N PRO A 425 11.63 0.98 15.49
CA PRO A 425 10.28 0.58 15.11
C PRO A 425 9.66 -0.40 16.12
N ALA A 426 8.34 -0.34 16.31
CA ALA A 426 7.66 -1.18 17.30
C ALA A 426 7.90 -2.70 17.09
N ASN A 427 7.95 -3.12 15.83
CA ASN A 427 8.24 -4.49 15.39
C ASN A 427 8.77 -4.47 13.95
N ILE A 428 9.22 -5.63 13.46
CA ILE A 428 9.82 -5.80 12.12
C ILE A 428 8.83 -5.49 10.98
N VAL A 429 7.52 -5.68 11.21
CA VAL A 429 6.49 -5.37 10.21
C VAL A 429 6.36 -3.86 10.02
N THR A 430 6.39 -3.10 11.12
CA THR A 430 6.40 -1.63 11.10
C THR A 430 7.62 -1.10 10.36
N GLU A 431 8.80 -1.63 10.67
CA GLU A 431 10.05 -1.28 9.99
C GLU A 431 9.98 -1.57 8.48
N SER A 432 9.58 -2.79 8.10
CA SER A 432 9.45 -3.20 6.71
C SER A 432 8.48 -2.30 5.94
N ARG A 433 7.33 -1.95 6.53
CA ARG A 433 6.35 -1.07 5.90
C ARG A 433 6.89 0.35 5.72
N PHE A 434 7.58 0.88 6.72
CA PHE A 434 8.21 2.19 6.65
C PHE A 434 9.29 2.25 5.55
N LEU A 435 10.20 1.28 5.54
CA LEU A 435 11.28 1.21 4.54
C LEU A 435 10.74 1.03 3.12
N LYS A 436 9.69 0.20 2.94
CA LYS A 436 9.01 0.07 1.64
C LYS A 436 8.43 1.39 1.16
N GLN A 437 7.80 2.16 2.04
CA GLN A 437 7.24 3.46 1.67
C GLN A 437 8.33 4.46 1.29
N GLN A 438 9.44 4.52 2.03
CA GLN A 438 10.60 5.33 1.67
C GLN A 438 11.17 4.93 0.30
N TYR A 439 11.33 3.62 0.06
CA TYR A 439 11.83 3.12 -1.21
C TYR A 439 10.95 3.55 -2.39
N GLN A 440 9.62 3.45 -2.26
CA GLN A 440 8.71 3.89 -3.31
C GLN A 440 8.83 5.39 -3.58
N ALA A 441 8.89 6.22 -2.54
CA ALA A 441 9.06 7.67 -2.70
C ALA A 441 10.37 8.03 -3.43
N VAL A 442 11.48 7.35 -3.09
CA VAL A 442 12.77 7.52 -3.78
C VAL A 442 12.66 7.07 -5.24
N LYS A 443 12.02 5.92 -5.50
CA LYS A 443 11.82 5.40 -6.86
C LYS A 443 11.01 6.36 -7.72
N GLU A 444 9.90 6.89 -7.22
CA GLU A 444 9.09 7.90 -7.92
C GLU A 444 9.90 9.17 -8.23
N ARG A 445 10.70 9.63 -7.27
CA ARG A 445 11.59 10.78 -7.47
C ARG A 445 12.65 10.51 -8.56
N LEU A 446 13.24 9.32 -8.59
CA LEU A 446 14.19 8.93 -9.65
C LEU A 446 13.52 8.97 -11.04
N THR A 447 12.34 8.35 -11.19
CA THR A 447 11.63 8.37 -12.48
C THR A 447 11.26 9.79 -12.94
N THR A 448 10.98 10.68 -11.99
CA THR A 448 10.67 12.09 -12.29
C THR A 448 11.92 12.83 -12.76
N LEU A 449 13.05 12.64 -12.07
CA LEU A 449 14.33 13.23 -12.45
C LEU A 449 14.81 12.74 -13.82
N GLU A 450 14.67 11.44 -14.11
CA GLU A 450 14.99 10.87 -15.43
C GLU A 450 14.16 11.50 -16.55
N LYS A 451 12.85 11.72 -16.33
CA LYS A 451 11.99 12.42 -17.29
C LYS A 451 12.41 13.87 -17.49
N GLN A 452 12.77 14.57 -16.41
CA GLN A 452 13.27 15.95 -16.47
C GLN A 452 14.58 16.03 -17.25
N GLN A 453 15.53 15.13 -16.98
CA GLN A 453 16.79 15.05 -17.69
C GLN A 453 16.58 14.82 -19.19
N ASN A 454 15.77 13.82 -19.56
CA ASN A 454 15.44 13.53 -20.97
C ASN A 454 14.80 14.73 -21.68
N THR A 455 13.96 15.50 -20.97
CA THR A 455 13.33 16.70 -21.52
C THR A 455 14.35 17.81 -21.71
N MET A 456 15.23 18.03 -20.74
CA MET A 456 16.33 19.00 -20.83
C MET A 456 17.29 18.68 -21.97
N GLU A 457 17.66 17.41 -22.14
CA GLU A 457 18.52 16.95 -23.24
C GLU A 457 17.89 17.25 -24.61
N LYS A 458 16.60 16.91 -24.80
CA LYS A 458 15.86 17.23 -26.04
C LYS A 458 15.80 18.75 -26.31
N GLN A 459 15.50 19.56 -25.29
CA GLN A 459 15.49 21.03 -25.40
C GLN A 459 16.88 21.60 -25.67
N MET A 460 17.94 20.97 -25.15
CA MET A 460 19.32 21.36 -25.41
C MET A 460 19.72 21.04 -26.85
N GLN A 461 19.31 19.90 -27.39
CA GLN A 461 19.60 19.49 -28.78
C GLN A 461 18.84 20.36 -29.79
N SER A 462 17.70 20.95 -29.42
CA SER A 462 16.87 21.74 -30.33
C SER A 462 17.32 23.21 -30.55
N LYS A 463 18.38 23.69 -29.88
CA LYS A 463 18.84 25.10 -29.97
C LYS A 463 20.09 25.25 -30.85
N PHE A 464 20.12 26.29 -31.69
CA PHE A 464 21.33 26.69 -32.44
C PHE A 464 22.36 27.33 -31.51
N CYS A 465 23.64 27.01 -31.70
CA CYS A 465 24.75 27.86 -31.27
C CYS A 465 24.80 29.06 -32.23
N ILE A 466 24.78 30.31 -31.74
CA ILE A 466 24.65 31.52 -32.57
C ILE A 466 25.84 32.46 -32.34
N MET A 467 26.32 33.10 -33.41
CA MET A 467 27.34 34.13 -33.37
C MET A 467 26.99 35.30 -34.28
N HIS A 468 27.49 36.48 -33.92
CA HIS A 468 27.44 37.68 -34.75
C HIS A 468 28.81 37.98 -35.34
N PHE A 469 28.84 38.42 -36.59
CA PHE A 469 30.07 38.70 -37.31
C PHE A 469 29.92 39.95 -38.18
N ASN A 470 30.91 40.84 -38.13
CA ASN A 470 30.95 42.03 -38.98
C ASN A 470 32.00 41.84 -40.07
N ALA A 471 31.59 41.94 -41.33
CA ALA A 471 32.48 41.92 -42.49
C ALA A 471 32.57 43.32 -43.11
N PHE A 472 33.76 43.73 -43.49
CA PHE A 472 34.01 45.07 -44.04
C PHE A 472 33.97 45.06 -45.56
N VAL A 473 33.24 45.98 -46.16
CA VAL A 473 33.24 46.18 -47.62
C VAL A 473 34.43 47.07 -47.99
N SER A 474 35.38 46.52 -48.76
CA SER A 474 36.52 47.31 -49.26
C SER A 474 36.05 48.30 -50.33
N LYS A 475 36.48 49.55 -50.24
CA LYS A 475 36.26 50.57 -51.28
C LYS A 475 37.35 50.58 -52.36
N THR A 476 38.50 49.96 -52.11
CA THR A 476 39.64 49.91 -53.03
C THR A 476 39.69 48.58 -53.81
N PRO A 477 39.93 48.61 -55.13
CA PRO A 477 40.04 47.39 -55.93
C PRO A 477 41.33 46.63 -55.57
N LYS A 478 41.20 45.38 -55.11
CA LYS A 478 42.30 44.42 -54.97
C LYS A 478 42.31 43.47 -56.18
N LYS A 479 43.48 42.92 -56.55
CA LYS A 479 43.65 41.95 -57.66
C LYS A 479 43.10 40.55 -57.34
N THR A 480 42.85 40.23 -56.08
CA THR A 480 42.36 38.93 -55.59
C THR A 480 41.33 39.12 -54.49
N GLN A 481 40.20 38.41 -54.57
CA GLN A 481 39.14 38.45 -53.57
C GLN A 481 39.54 37.66 -52.32
N GLU A 482 39.92 38.36 -51.25
CA GLU A 482 40.22 37.74 -49.95
C GLU A 482 38.93 37.52 -49.14
N ALA A 483 38.74 36.31 -48.64
CA ALA A 483 37.63 36.00 -47.76
C ALA A 483 37.87 36.58 -46.36
N GLN A 484 36.82 37.09 -45.73
CA GLN A 484 36.82 37.44 -44.31
C GLN A 484 36.21 36.29 -43.50
N HIS A 485 36.79 36.01 -42.34
CA HIS A 485 36.37 34.93 -41.45
C HIS A 485 35.92 35.47 -40.11
N SER A 486 34.86 34.89 -39.56
CA SER A 486 34.50 35.11 -38.16
C SER A 486 35.49 34.43 -37.20
N ALA A 487 35.40 34.78 -35.92
CA ALA A 487 35.93 33.92 -34.85
C ALA A 487 35.31 32.51 -34.92
N ALA A 488 35.90 31.56 -34.21
CA ALA A 488 35.37 30.20 -34.11
C ALA A 488 34.19 30.16 -33.12
N LEU A 489 33.02 29.73 -33.59
CA LEU A 489 31.89 29.33 -32.77
C LEU A 489 32.09 27.87 -32.38
N ILE A 490 32.30 27.62 -31.10
CA ILE A 490 32.54 26.27 -30.57
C ILE A 490 31.21 25.67 -30.13
N ASP A 491 30.86 24.49 -30.67
CA ASP A 491 29.68 23.75 -30.23
C ASP A 491 29.99 22.78 -29.07
N ARG A 492 28.97 22.04 -28.60
CA ARG A 492 29.12 21.14 -27.45
C ARG A 492 30.09 19.97 -27.65
N ALA A 493 30.37 19.60 -28.89
CA ALA A 493 31.29 18.51 -29.21
C ALA A 493 32.71 19.02 -29.54
N ASP A 494 33.06 20.24 -29.08
CA ASP A 494 34.31 20.93 -29.38
C ASP A 494 34.56 21.09 -30.89
N ARG A 495 33.48 21.23 -31.70
CA ARG A 495 33.60 21.55 -33.12
C ARG A 495 33.64 23.05 -33.33
N HIS A 496 34.59 23.50 -34.14
CA HIS A 496 34.84 24.92 -34.40
C HIS A 496 34.23 25.32 -35.74
N TRP A 497 33.21 26.17 -35.70
CA TRP A 497 32.48 26.65 -36.86
C TRP A 497 32.83 28.10 -37.17
N VAL A 498 33.03 28.42 -38.44
CA VAL A 498 33.42 29.77 -38.89
C VAL A 498 32.54 30.19 -40.06
N LEU A 499 32.09 31.45 -40.05
CA LEU A 499 31.47 32.09 -41.19
C LEU A 499 32.56 32.66 -42.11
N ARG A 500 32.53 32.28 -43.38
CA ARG A 500 33.41 32.76 -44.44
C ARG A 500 32.61 33.62 -45.40
N VAL A 501 32.92 34.92 -45.44
CA VAL A 501 32.25 35.92 -46.27
C VAL A 501 33.21 36.40 -47.36
N TYR A 502 32.75 36.38 -48.62
CA TYR A 502 33.47 36.99 -49.74
C TYR A 502 32.76 38.30 -50.11
N PRO A 503 33.22 39.46 -49.61
CA PRO A 503 32.65 40.76 -49.97
C PRO A 503 32.95 41.10 -51.43
N PHE A 504 32.13 41.99 -52.03
CA PHE A 504 32.16 42.34 -53.45
C PHE A 504 33.55 42.74 -53.99
N GLU A 505 33.77 42.48 -55.28
CA GLU A 505 34.98 42.89 -55.98
C GLU A 505 34.70 44.12 -56.85
N SER A 506 35.44 45.21 -56.66
CA SER A 506 35.18 46.48 -57.35
C SER A 506 35.40 46.43 -58.87
N SER A 507 36.19 45.46 -59.37
CA SER A 507 36.62 45.34 -60.77
C SER A 507 35.71 44.46 -61.66
N LEU A 508 34.78 43.70 -61.09
CA LEU A 508 33.89 42.79 -61.84
C LEU A 508 32.41 43.10 -61.57
N SER A 509 31.64 43.41 -62.62
CA SER A 509 30.26 43.90 -62.52
C SER A 509 29.25 42.92 -61.91
N ASP A 510 29.52 41.62 -61.92
CA ASP A 510 28.54 40.56 -61.61
C ASP A 510 28.91 39.63 -60.43
N THR A 511 29.68 40.12 -59.45
CA THR A 511 29.99 39.32 -58.25
C THR A 511 28.89 39.48 -57.19
N ASN A 512 28.12 38.42 -56.92
CA ASN A 512 27.19 38.36 -55.79
C ASN A 512 27.92 38.14 -54.47
N LEU A 513 27.27 38.50 -53.34
CA LEU A 513 27.79 38.22 -52.01
C LEU A 513 27.81 36.70 -51.79
N LYS A 514 28.99 36.12 -51.53
CA LYS A 514 29.12 34.69 -51.22
C LYS A 514 29.36 34.49 -49.74
N VAL A 515 28.60 33.57 -49.13
CA VAL A 515 28.68 33.32 -47.69
C VAL A 515 28.58 31.83 -47.40
N PHE A 516 29.55 31.32 -46.64
CA PHE A 516 29.67 29.90 -46.33
C PHE A 516 29.92 29.68 -44.85
N VAL A 517 29.29 28.67 -44.26
CA VAL A 517 29.71 28.11 -42.97
C VAL A 517 30.80 27.08 -43.25
N VAL A 518 31.81 27.05 -42.38
CA VAL A 518 32.99 26.19 -42.51
C VAL A 518 33.21 25.48 -41.18
N LEU A 519 33.37 24.16 -41.21
CA LEU A 519 33.87 23.38 -40.08
C LEU A 519 35.40 23.40 -40.10
N ARG A 520 36.03 24.09 -39.14
CA ARG A 520 37.50 24.24 -39.04
C ARG A 520 38.19 23.16 -38.22
N LYS A 521 37.50 22.62 -37.20
CA LYS A 521 38.03 21.59 -36.29
C LYS A 521 36.86 20.78 -35.72
N GLY A 522 37.10 19.51 -35.44
CA GLY A 522 36.17 18.62 -34.75
C GLY A 522 35.57 17.54 -35.66
N SER A 523 34.58 16.80 -35.14
CA SER A 523 33.97 15.66 -35.82
C SER A 523 33.05 16.08 -36.97
N ARG A 524 33.05 15.30 -38.06
CA ARG A 524 32.19 15.51 -39.22
C ARG A 524 30.75 15.19 -38.84
N THR A 525 29.81 16.06 -39.21
CA THR A 525 28.42 15.91 -38.79
C THR A 525 27.47 16.49 -39.82
N LYS A 526 26.23 15.97 -39.83
CA LYS A 526 25.13 16.70 -40.43
C LYS A 526 24.85 17.91 -39.54
N CYS A 527 24.64 19.07 -40.13
CA CYS A 527 24.41 20.30 -39.39
C CYS A 527 23.31 21.10 -40.09
N ARG A 528 22.30 21.50 -39.32
CA ARG A 528 21.38 22.55 -39.71
C ARG A 528 22.02 23.89 -39.37
N TYR A 529 22.04 24.83 -40.29
CA TYR A 529 22.57 26.15 -40.03
C TYR A 529 21.77 27.23 -40.74
N PHE A 530 21.83 28.42 -40.18
CA PHE A 530 21.30 29.61 -40.81
C PHE A 530 22.37 30.69 -40.91
N ILE A 531 22.26 31.52 -41.94
CA ILE A 531 23.05 32.73 -42.11
C ILE A 531 22.06 33.87 -42.37
N GLU A 532 22.23 34.96 -41.66
CA GLU A 532 21.41 36.16 -41.77
C GLU A 532 22.30 37.36 -42.00
N LEU A 533 21.98 38.15 -43.03
CA LEU A 533 22.51 39.50 -43.21
C LEU A 533 21.53 40.49 -42.59
N ILE A 534 21.98 41.20 -41.56
CA ILE A 534 21.19 42.12 -40.75
C ILE A 534 21.11 43.49 -41.42
N HIS A 535 19.88 43.94 -41.63
CA HIS A 535 19.55 45.26 -42.13
C HIS A 535 19.15 46.21 -40.98
N ASP A 536 19.35 47.52 -41.12
CA ASP A 536 18.96 48.53 -40.10
C ASP A 536 17.44 48.51 -39.81
N ASN A 537 16.62 48.32 -40.84
CA ASN A 537 15.24 47.88 -40.70
C ASN A 537 15.18 46.35 -40.58
N PRO A 538 14.80 45.77 -39.42
CA PRO A 538 14.78 44.33 -39.20
C PRO A 538 13.94 43.53 -40.21
N GLN A 539 12.86 44.12 -40.73
CA GLN A 539 11.95 43.48 -41.69
C GLN A 539 12.57 43.24 -43.06
N LEU A 540 13.71 43.88 -43.36
CA LEU A 540 14.42 43.74 -44.62
C LEU A 540 15.66 42.82 -44.52
N SER A 541 15.94 42.27 -43.33
CA SER A 541 17.07 41.35 -43.13
C SER A 541 16.91 40.10 -44.00
N VAL A 542 18.03 39.59 -44.53
CA VAL A 542 18.02 38.42 -45.40
C VAL A 542 18.51 37.21 -44.62
N LEU A 543 17.59 36.32 -44.28
CA LEU A 543 17.84 35.05 -43.60
C LEU A 543 17.74 33.89 -44.58
N GLN A 544 18.75 33.02 -44.61
CA GLN A 544 18.66 31.72 -45.27
C GLN A 544 19.03 30.60 -44.30
N THR A 545 18.30 29.49 -44.36
CA THR A 545 18.48 28.32 -43.50
C THR A 545 18.57 27.08 -44.38
N THR A 546 19.49 26.17 -44.06
CA THR A 546 19.64 24.90 -44.78
C THR A 546 20.24 23.82 -43.88
N GLU A 547 20.31 22.60 -44.38
CA GLU A 547 21.00 21.47 -43.77
C GLU A 547 22.04 20.93 -44.74
N SER A 548 23.27 20.77 -44.26
CA SER A 548 24.35 20.18 -45.06
C SER A 548 25.08 19.12 -44.25
N LEU A 549 25.64 18.14 -44.95
CA LEU A 549 26.57 17.17 -44.38
C LEU A 549 27.99 17.71 -44.54
N PHE A 550 28.63 18.09 -43.42
CA PHE A 550 29.99 18.63 -43.40
C PHE A 550 31.00 17.48 -43.39
N GLU A 551 31.23 16.87 -44.56
CA GLU A 551 32.09 15.70 -44.74
C GLU A 551 33.59 16.05 -44.73
N SER A 552 33.94 17.30 -45.05
CA SER A 552 35.32 17.78 -45.13
C SER A 552 35.55 18.96 -44.21
N ILE A 553 36.67 18.93 -43.47
CA ILE A 553 37.17 20.09 -42.72
C ILE A 553 37.61 21.15 -43.75
N ASP A 554 37.44 22.43 -43.41
CA ASP A 554 37.77 23.62 -44.21
C ASP A 554 36.97 23.85 -45.51
N ALA A 555 36.12 22.90 -45.89
CA ALA A 555 35.14 23.07 -46.97
C ALA A 555 34.04 24.05 -46.55
N GLY A 556 33.68 24.95 -47.48
CA GLY A 556 32.63 25.94 -47.27
C GLY A 556 31.29 25.44 -47.80
N TYR A 557 30.27 25.43 -46.93
CA TYR A 557 28.90 25.07 -47.26
C TYR A 557 28.00 26.28 -47.06
N GLY A 558 27.25 26.66 -48.10
CA GLY A 558 26.47 27.90 -48.09
C GLY A 558 26.15 28.35 -49.50
N TRP A 559 26.10 29.65 -49.70
CA TRP A 559 25.53 30.24 -50.90
C TRP A 559 26.57 31.01 -51.71
N HIS A 560 26.70 30.64 -52.98
CA HIS A 560 27.49 31.36 -53.96
C HIS A 560 26.81 32.65 -54.45
N CYS A 561 25.51 32.80 -54.22
CA CYS A 561 24.69 33.98 -54.53
C CYS A 561 23.75 34.26 -53.35
N PHE A 562 24.28 34.73 -52.22
CA PHE A 562 23.50 34.98 -51.00
C PHE A 562 22.62 36.24 -51.14
N VAL A 563 23.21 37.35 -51.59
CA VAL A 563 22.49 38.59 -51.93
C VAL A 563 23.10 39.18 -53.20
N ASP A 564 22.24 39.67 -54.09
CA ASP A 564 22.62 40.37 -55.32
C ASP A 564 23.36 41.70 -55.01
N ARG A 565 24.42 41.98 -55.76
CA ARG A 565 25.23 43.19 -55.56
C ARG A 565 24.45 44.49 -55.76
N LYS A 566 23.63 44.59 -56.81
CA LYS A 566 22.84 45.79 -57.10
C LYS A 566 21.84 46.04 -55.99
N LYS A 567 21.21 44.97 -55.50
CA LYS A 567 20.30 45.05 -54.35
C LYS A 567 21.02 45.51 -53.08
N LEU A 568 22.18 44.94 -52.79
CA LEU A 568 22.91 45.27 -51.57
C LEU A 568 23.48 46.69 -51.60
N LEU A 569 24.09 47.13 -52.70
CA LEU A 569 24.62 48.50 -52.85
C LEU A 569 23.54 49.56 -53.07
N GLY A 570 22.34 49.15 -53.50
CA GLY A 570 21.19 50.05 -53.67
C GLY A 570 20.52 50.44 -52.36
N ASP A 571 20.82 49.74 -51.26
CA ASP A 571 20.17 49.93 -49.97
C ASP A 571 21.21 50.03 -48.83
N ALA A 572 21.45 51.26 -48.39
CA ALA A 572 22.45 51.59 -47.39
C ALA A 572 22.23 50.89 -46.04
N GLY A 573 21.00 50.45 -45.73
CA GLY A 573 20.71 49.80 -44.45
C GLY A 573 21.30 48.38 -44.33
N PHE A 574 21.77 47.76 -45.43
CA PHE A 574 22.52 46.49 -45.37
C PHE A 574 23.98 46.67 -44.99
N TYR A 575 24.55 47.85 -45.22
CA TYR A 575 25.99 48.10 -45.05
C TYR A 575 26.30 49.48 -44.45
N PRO A 576 25.70 49.86 -43.32
CA PRO A 576 25.95 51.15 -42.70
C PRO A 576 27.45 51.32 -42.45
N ASN A 577 28.00 52.46 -42.91
CA ASN A 577 29.43 52.78 -42.82
C ASN A 577 30.37 51.74 -43.46
N GLY A 578 29.88 50.96 -44.43
CA GLY A 578 30.69 49.94 -45.12
C GLY A 578 30.83 48.62 -44.36
N ILE A 579 29.97 48.36 -43.37
CA ILE A 579 30.00 47.15 -42.53
C ILE A 579 28.77 46.29 -42.79
N LEU A 580 28.99 45.06 -43.25
CA LEU A 580 27.98 44.01 -43.32
C LEU A 580 27.89 43.31 -41.98
N ARG A 581 26.70 43.29 -41.37
CA ARG A 581 26.46 42.63 -40.09
C ARG A 581 25.78 41.29 -40.33
N PHE A 582 26.39 40.22 -39.86
CA PHE A 582 25.86 38.87 -39.98
C PHE A 582 25.48 38.30 -38.61
N ARG A 583 24.44 37.50 -38.61
CA ARG A 583 24.14 36.53 -37.55
C ARG A 583 24.10 35.16 -38.19
N PHE A 584 24.83 34.18 -37.65
CA PHE A 584 24.72 32.81 -38.12
C PHE A 584 24.65 31.87 -36.93
N GLY A 585 23.97 30.74 -37.13
CA GLY A 585 23.90 29.71 -36.12
C GLY A 585 24.02 28.32 -36.70
N VAL A 586 24.60 27.43 -35.91
CA VAL A 586 24.82 26.02 -36.23
C VAL A 586 24.13 25.14 -35.21
N GLN A 587 23.47 24.10 -35.70
CA GLN A 587 22.81 23.05 -34.93
C GLN A 587 23.28 21.72 -35.52
N PRO A 588 24.36 21.15 -34.98
CA PRO A 588 24.75 19.79 -35.30
C PRO A 588 23.60 18.82 -35.01
N ILE A 589 23.29 17.98 -35.98
CA ILE A 589 22.29 16.92 -35.85
C ILE A 589 23.06 15.65 -35.52
N GLU A 590 23.16 15.34 -34.24
CA GLU A 590 23.74 14.09 -33.77
C GLU A 590 22.78 12.94 -34.10
N LYS A 591 23.32 11.84 -34.62
CA LYS A 591 22.56 10.62 -34.91
C LYS A 591 22.39 9.79 -33.65
#